data_AF-A0A939QJ53-F1
#
_entry.id   AF-A0A939QJ53-F1
#
_cell.length_a   1.000
_cell.length_b   1.000
_cell.length_c   1.000
_cell.angle_alpha   90.00
_cell.angle_beta   90.00
_cell.angle_gamma   90.00
#
_symmetry.space_group_name_H-M   'P 1'
#
loop_
_entity.id
_entity.type
_entity.pdbx_description
1 polymer ?
#
loop_
_entity_poly.entity_id
_entity_poly.type
_entity_poly.pdbx_seq_one_letter_code
_entity_poly.pdbx_strand_id
1 'polypeptide(L)'
;MRDNFLRGPSSAGDWVADGLRAVGVLGVIGAAIWGSLTDAGILAFVLPALMLPRFVGARSGFDIAFSITVLIAAWSNVWDLYRSFLGWDTIVHLVCTGVLAPMAYLLLARLRIVPAPAESTFLRRTAITHSALIGFAVSALWELVEWVGFEYVTEDIYTTYDDTIGDMAAGGLGALIVGIAFAWRPFAFERYRSTD
;
A
#
# COMPACT_ATOMS: atom_id res chain seq x y z
N MET A 1 2.25 -17.16 8.43
CA MET A 1 2.35 -15.68 8.56
C MET A 1 3.44 -15.29 9.56
N ARG A 2 3.40 -15.77 10.82
CA ARG A 2 4.50 -15.55 11.79
C ARG A 2 5.88 -15.92 11.24
N ASP A 3 5.99 -17.07 10.59
CA ASP A 3 7.28 -17.56 10.09
C ASP A 3 7.81 -16.71 8.91
N ASN A 4 6.92 -16.14 8.09
CA ASN A 4 7.32 -15.17 7.05
C ASN A 4 7.86 -13.88 7.67
N PHE A 5 7.22 -13.40 8.73
CA PHE A 5 7.63 -12.19 9.43
C PHE A 5 9.02 -12.34 10.05
N LEU A 6 9.28 -13.48 10.70
CA LEU A 6 10.55 -13.76 11.37
C LEU A 6 11.66 -14.23 10.41
N ARG A 7 11.35 -14.50 9.14
CA ARG A 7 12.32 -14.93 8.14
C ARG A 7 13.37 -13.84 7.93
N GLY A 8 14.65 -14.19 8.05
CA GLY A 8 15.75 -13.31 7.70
C GLY A 8 15.84 -13.06 6.18
N PRO A 9 16.42 -11.92 5.74
CA PRO A 9 16.65 -11.64 4.33
C PRO A 9 17.59 -12.68 3.72
N SER A 10 17.20 -13.23 2.57
CA SER A 10 17.90 -14.34 1.90
C SER A 10 18.43 -13.97 0.51
N SER A 11 18.06 -12.79 0.00
CA SER A 11 18.41 -12.27 -1.31
C SER A 11 18.70 -10.78 -1.24
N ALA A 12 19.39 -10.24 -2.25
CA ALA A 12 19.63 -8.80 -2.35
C ALA A 12 18.30 -8.00 -2.34
N GLY A 13 17.25 -8.53 -2.97
CA GLY A 13 15.93 -7.90 -2.95
C GLY A 13 15.31 -7.85 -1.55
N ASP A 14 15.46 -8.91 -0.75
CA ASP A 14 14.97 -8.91 0.64
C ASP A 14 15.69 -7.83 1.47
N TRP A 15 17.01 -7.67 1.27
CA TRP A 15 17.79 -6.62 1.92
C TRP A 15 17.37 -5.21 1.51
N VAL A 16 17.09 -4.98 0.23
CA VAL A 16 16.59 -3.68 -0.24
C VAL A 16 15.24 -3.36 0.39
N ALA A 17 14.32 -4.33 0.44
CA ALA A 17 13.03 -4.13 1.07
C ALA A 17 13.14 -3.81 2.57
N ASP A 18 14.04 -4.48 3.29
CA ASP A 18 14.33 -4.18 4.70
C ASP A 18 15.01 -2.82 4.88
N GLY A 19 15.84 -2.40 3.93
CA GLY A 19 16.38 -1.04 3.87
C GLY A 19 15.29 0.02 3.76
N LEU A 20 14.27 -0.19 2.91
CA LEU A 20 13.15 0.74 2.78
C LEU A 20 12.32 0.86 4.07
N ARG A 21 12.20 -0.23 4.83
CA ARG A 21 11.58 -0.19 6.17
C ARG A 21 12.38 0.65 7.15
N ALA A 22 13.70 0.48 7.15
CA ALA A 22 14.60 1.31 7.94
C ALA A 22 14.50 2.78 7.54
N VAL A 23 14.42 3.09 6.24
CA VAL A 23 14.17 4.45 5.72
C VAL A 23 12.85 5.00 6.26
N GLY A 24 11.78 4.20 6.31
CA GLY A 24 10.52 4.61 6.93
C GLY A 24 10.68 5.01 8.40
N VAL A 25 11.34 4.17 9.21
CA VAL A 25 11.58 4.45 10.64
C VAL A 25 12.46 5.69 10.82
N LEU A 26 13.54 5.80 10.06
CA LEU A 26 14.42 6.97 10.09
C LEU A 26 13.70 8.23 9.63
N GLY A 27 12.78 8.11 8.66
CA GLY A 27 11.92 9.19 8.21
C GLY A 27 11.04 9.72 9.34
N VAL A 28 10.39 8.84 10.11
CA VAL A 28 9.60 9.24 11.29
C VAL A 28 10.45 9.98 12.30
N ILE A 29 11.63 9.44 12.64
CA ILE A 29 12.56 10.08 13.58
C ILE A 29 12.98 11.45 13.05
N GLY A 30 13.32 11.54 11.77
CA GLY A 30 13.72 12.80 11.14
C GLY A 30 12.60 13.84 11.15
N ALA A 31 11.39 13.46 10.77
CA ALA A 31 10.22 14.35 10.81
C ALA A 31 9.87 14.78 12.24
N ALA A 32 10.04 13.90 13.24
CA ALA A 32 9.81 14.27 14.64
C ALA A 32 10.86 15.27 15.18
N ILE A 33 12.08 15.29 14.63
CA ILE A 33 13.16 16.20 15.05
C ILE A 33 13.11 17.53 14.29
N TRP A 34 12.85 17.48 12.98
CA TRP A 34 13.01 18.62 12.07
C TRP A 34 11.72 19.09 11.38
N GLY A 35 10.64 18.30 11.45
CA GLY A 35 9.34 18.60 10.84
C GLY A 35 8.26 18.89 11.87
N SER A 36 7.00 18.86 11.42
CA SER A 36 5.84 18.99 12.29
C SER A 36 5.44 17.66 12.93
N LEU A 37 4.63 17.72 14.00
CA LEU A 37 4.05 16.52 14.60
C LEU A 37 3.13 15.78 13.61
N THR A 38 2.47 16.52 12.71
CA THR A 38 1.62 15.95 11.65
C THR A 38 2.46 15.16 10.65
N ASP A 39 3.62 15.70 10.21
CA ASP A 39 4.56 15.00 9.32
C ASP A 39 5.04 13.69 9.93
N ALA A 40 5.45 13.74 11.20
CA ALA A 40 5.88 12.56 11.94
C ALA A 40 4.73 11.54 12.09
N GLY A 41 3.51 12.02 12.34
CA GLY A 41 2.30 11.21 12.44
C GLY A 41 1.97 10.46 11.15
N ILE A 42 2.01 11.15 10.00
CA ILE A 42 1.72 10.56 8.69
C ILE A 42 2.80 9.53 8.31
N LEU A 43 4.08 9.85 8.53
CA LEU A 43 5.16 8.88 8.31
C LEU A 43 5.06 7.68 9.26
N ALA A 44 4.60 7.88 10.51
CA ALA A 44 4.38 6.78 11.44
C ALA A 44 3.21 5.90 11.00
N PHE A 45 2.16 6.52 10.44
CA PHE A 45 0.97 5.83 9.95
C PHE A 45 1.28 4.87 8.79
N VAL A 46 2.33 5.12 8.01
CA VAL A 46 2.73 4.21 6.92
C VAL A 46 3.60 3.02 7.36
N LEU A 47 4.16 3.03 8.58
CA LEU A 47 5.02 1.93 9.05
C LEU A 47 4.31 0.55 9.04
N PRO A 48 3.05 0.41 9.47
CA PRO A 48 2.33 -0.86 9.35
C PRO A 48 2.20 -1.33 7.90
N ALA A 49 1.98 -0.41 6.95
CA ALA A 49 1.93 -0.74 5.53
C ALA A 49 3.29 -1.28 5.05
N LEU A 50 4.41 -0.67 5.42
CA LEU A 50 5.76 -1.16 5.07
C LEU A 50 6.06 -2.57 5.63
N MET A 51 5.42 -2.95 6.73
CA MET A 51 5.54 -4.31 7.30
C MET A 51 4.66 -5.34 6.58
N LEU A 52 3.58 -4.92 5.94
CA LEU A 52 2.57 -5.80 5.34
C LEU A 52 3.16 -6.80 4.32
N PRO A 53 4.02 -6.41 3.35
CA PRO A 53 4.64 -7.36 2.44
C PRO A 53 5.35 -8.52 3.15
N ARG A 54 6.02 -8.23 4.28
CA ARG A 54 6.75 -9.23 5.07
C ARG A 54 5.80 -10.19 5.77
N PHE A 55 4.72 -9.70 6.36
CA PHE A 55 3.69 -10.53 7.00
C PHE A 55 3.05 -11.51 6.02
N VAL A 56 2.75 -11.05 4.81
CA VAL A 56 2.13 -11.89 3.78
C VAL A 56 3.16 -12.73 3.01
N GLY A 57 4.46 -12.53 3.24
CA GLY A 57 5.53 -13.19 2.47
C GLY A 57 5.41 -12.91 0.97
N ALA A 58 5.35 -11.63 0.61
CA ALA A 58 5.34 -11.17 -0.77
C ALA A 58 6.74 -11.34 -1.41
N ARG A 59 6.77 -11.45 -2.74
CA ARG A 59 8.03 -11.47 -3.50
C ARG A 59 8.77 -10.14 -3.31
N SER A 60 10.09 -10.21 -3.11
CA SER A 60 10.91 -9.03 -2.84
C SER A 60 10.78 -7.90 -3.87
N GLY A 61 10.66 -8.22 -5.16
CA GLY A 61 10.44 -7.19 -6.18
C GLY A 61 9.14 -6.41 -6.02
N PHE A 62 8.05 -7.10 -5.60
CA PHE A 62 6.78 -6.43 -5.32
C PHE A 62 6.80 -5.70 -3.98
N ASP A 63 7.46 -6.26 -2.96
CA ASP A 63 7.70 -5.60 -1.68
C ASP A 63 8.41 -4.25 -1.85
N ILE A 64 9.48 -4.23 -2.66
CA ILE A 64 10.22 -3.00 -2.98
C ILE A 64 9.29 -1.98 -3.67
N ALA A 65 8.57 -2.39 -4.71
CA ALA A 65 7.67 -1.47 -5.43
C ALA A 65 6.59 -0.91 -4.50
N PHE A 66 5.96 -1.78 -3.70
CA PHE A 66 4.96 -1.40 -2.70
C PHE A 66 5.53 -0.40 -1.68
N SER A 67 6.69 -0.71 -1.11
CA SER A 67 7.32 0.11 -0.08
C SER A 67 7.77 1.47 -0.62
N ILE A 68 8.31 1.52 -1.84
CA ILE A 68 8.65 2.78 -2.52
C ILE A 68 7.39 3.62 -2.74
N THR A 69 6.32 3.03 -3.28
CA THR A 69 5.06 3.73 -3.54
C THR A 69 4.49 4.35 -2.26
N VAL A 70 4.42 3.58 -1.17
CA VAL A 70 3.91 4.05 0.12
C VAL A 70 4.81 5.14 0.72
N LEU A 71 6.13 5.00 0.61
CA LEU A 71 7.06 6.04 1.07
C LEU A 71 6.91 7.33 0.26
N ILE A 72 6.77 7.24 -1.07
CA ILE A 72 6.54 8.42 -1.93
C ILE A 72 5.25 9.12 -1.52
N ALA A 73 4.16 8.38 -1.26
CA ALA A 73 2.91 8.97 -0.80
C ALA A 73 3.07 9.71 0.54
N ALA A 74 3.76 9.11 1.51
CA ALA A 74 4.00 9.75 2.80
C ALA A 74 4.87 11.01 2.69
N TRP A 75 5.99 10.91 1.96
CA TRP A 75 6.90 12.04 1.77
C TRP A 75 6.31 13.15 0.88
N SER A 76 5.33 12.82 0.03
CA SER A 76 4.57 13.82 -0.72
C SER A 76 3.83 14.78 0.20
N ASN A 77 3.36 14.31 1.36
CA ASN A 77 2.76 15.19 2.37
C ASN A 77 3.82 16.08 3.03
N VAL A 78 4.94 15.49 3.48
CA VAL A 78 6.02 16.21 4.18
C VAL A 78 6.65 17.31 3.32
N TRP A 79 6.73 17.11 2.00
CA TRP A 79 7.26 18.10 1.06
C TRP A 79 6.18 18.96 0.39
N ASP A 80 4.94 18.86 0.85
CA ASP A 80 3.79 19.61 0.35
C ASP A 80 3.58 19.46 -1.18
N LEU A 81 3.89 18.27 -1.71
CA LEU A 81 3.80 17.97 -3.14
C LEU A 81 2.36 17.97 -3.64
N TYR A 82 1.40 17.59 -2.79
CA TYR A 82 -0.02 17.58 -3.11
C TYR A 82 -0.55 18.98 -3.44
N ARG A 83 -0.02 20.01 -2.78
CA ARG A 83 -0.34 21.42 -3.09
C ARG A 83 0.53 22.00 -4.20
N SER A 84 1.75 21.50 -4.34
CA SER A 84 2.73 22.04 -5.27
C SER A 84 2.54 21.58 -6.72
N PHE A 85 1.96 20.38 -6.94
CA PHE A 85 1.84 19.78 -8.27
C PHE A 85 0.40 19.38 -8.57
N LEU A 86 -0.20 20.06 -9.55
CA LEU A 86 -1.58 19.80 -9.98
C LEU A 86 -1.75 18.33 -10.42
N GLY A 87 -2.73 17.65 -9.82
CA GLY A 87 -3.08 16.26 -10.12
C GLY A 87 -2.10 15.22 -9.56
N TRP A 88 -1.10 15.64 -8.78
CA TRP A 88 -0.20 14.70 -8.10
C TRP A 88 -0.95 13.79 -7.15
N ASP A 89 -1.91 14.35 -6.42
CA ASP A 89 -2.73 13.63 -5.47
C ASP A 89 -3.46 12.44 -6.13
N THR A 90 -4.26 12.71 -7.16
CA THR A 90 -4.96 11.68 -7.95
C THR A 90 -4.01 10.63 -8.54
N ILE A 91 -2.80 11.01 -8.96
CA ILE A 91 -1.78 10.04 -9.44
C ILE A 91 -1.33 9.13 -8.31
N VAL A 92 -1.06 9.68 -7.13
CA VAL A 92 -0.68 8.92 -5.95
C VAL A 92 -1.81 7.98 -5.53
N HIS A 93 -3.06 8.43 -5.52
CA HIS A 93 -4.22 7.59 -5.23
C HIS A 93 -4.35 6.41 -6.20
N LEU A 94 -4.19 6.69 -7.50
CA LEU A 94 -4.19 5.65 -8.53
C LEU A 94 -3.08 4.62 -8.30
N VAL A 95 -1.84 5.05 -8.09
CA VAL A 95 -0.68 4.15 -7.97
C VAL A 95 -0.68 3.40 -6.64
N CYS A 96 -0.91 4.09 -5.52
CA CYS A 96 -0.96 3.50 -4.18
C CYS A 96 -2.05 2.44 -4.08
N THR A 97 -3.26 2.77 -4.49
CA THR A 97 -4.37 1.82 -4.44
C THR A 97 -4.14 0.66 -5.41
N GLY A 98 -3.50 0.93 -6.55
CA GLY A 98 -3.03 -0.07 -7.49
C GLY A 98 -2.14 -1.14 -6.85
N VAL A 99 -1.16 -0.76 -6.02
CA VAL A 99 -0.28 -1.74 -5.33
C VAL A 99 -0.91 -2.30 -4.04
N LEU A 100 -1.77 -1.54 -3.35
CA LEU A 100 -2.47 -1.99 -2.14
C LEU A 100 -3.49 -3.09 -2.45
N ALA A 101 -4.20 -3.01 -3.57
CA ALA A 101 -5.22 -3.98 -3.94
C ALA A 101 -4.71 -5.44 -4.05
N PRO A 102 -3.66 -5.76 -4.84
CA PRO A 102 -3.11 -7.12 -4.88
C PRO A 102 -2.45 -7.51 -3.55
N MET A 103 -1.92 -6.57 -2.77
CA MET A 103 -1.36 -6.86 -1.45
C MET A 103 -2.46 -7.32 -0.47
N ALA A 104 -3.57 -6.60 -0.43
CA ALA A 104 -4.74 -6.95 0.37
C ALA A 104 -5.40 -8.24 -0.16
N TYR A 105 -5.47 -8.47 -1.47
CA TYR A 105 -5.92 -9.75 -2.02
C TYR A 105 -5.04 -10.91 -1.51
N LEU A 106 -3.72 -10.74 -1.51
CA LEU A 106 -2.81 -11.74 -0.97
C LEU A 106 -3.03 -11.97 0.52
N LEU A 107 -3.22 -10.91 1.31
CA LEU A 107 -3.57 -11.05 2.72
C LEU A 107 -4.84 -11.89 2.92
N LEU A 108 -5.91 -11.58 2.18
CA LEU A 108 -7.15 -12.36 2.19
C LEU A 108 -6.91 -13.82 1.78
N ALA A 109 -6.05 -14.07 0.80
CA ALA A 109 -5.68 -15.43 0.40
C ALA A 109 -4.91 -16.16 1.51
N ARG A 110 -3.98 -15.48 2.21
CA ARG A 110 -3.28 -16.04 3.38
C ARG A 110 -4.23 -16.35 4.53
N LEU A 111 -5.31 -15.59 4.66
CA LEU A 111 -6.39 -15.81 5.62
C LEU A 111 -7.42 -16.86 5.15
N ARG A 112 -7.24 -17.43 3.94
CA ARG A 112 -8.16 -18.40 3.32
C ARG A 112 -9.58 -17.85 3.08
N ILE A 113 -9.70 -16.54 2.94
CA ILE A 113 -10.97 -15.86 2.61
C ILE A 113 -11.22 -15.93 1.09
N VAL A 114 -10.15 -15.84 0.29
CA VAL A 114 -10.20 -15.98 -1.18
C VAL A 114 -9.20 -17.04 -1.65
N PRO A 115 -9.39 -17.65 -2.84
CA PRO A 115 -8.44 -18.60 -3.39
C PRO A 115 -7.06 -17.99 -3.63
N ALA A 116 -5.98 -18.69 -3.28
CA ALA A 116 -4.64 -18.24 -3.61
C ALA A 116 -4.32 -18.45 -5.11
N PRO A 117 -3.46 -17.62 -5.75
CA PRO A 117 -3.15 -17.72 -7.18
C PRO A 117 -2.62 -19.07 -7.70
N ALA A 118 -2.15 -19.94 -6.81
CA ALA A 118 -1.61 -21.26 -7.15
C ALA A 118 -2.61 -22.42 -6.93
N GLU A 119 -3.82 -22.12 -6.48
CA GLU A 119 -4.89 -23.10 -6.23
C GLU A 119 -5.71 -23.36 -7.49
N SER A 120 -6.26 -24.57 -7.63
CA SER A 120 -7.12 -24.94 -8.77
C SER A 120 -8.44 -24.17 -8.81
N THR A 121 -8.88 -23.65 -7.66
CA THR A 121 -10.08 -22.82 -7.48
C THR A 121 -9.85 -21.35 -7.85
N PHE A 122 -8.61 -20.95 -8.19
CA PHE A 122 -8.29 -19.59 -8.58
C PHE A 122 -8.86 -19.24 -9.95
N LEU A 123 -9.74 -18.24 -9.98
CA LEU A 123 -10.29 -17.69 -11.20
C LEU A 123 -9.81 -16.26 -11.39
N ARG A 124 -9.32 -15.93 -12.59
CA ARG A 124 -8.89 -14.56 -12.93
C ARG A 124 -9.97 -13.53 -12.67
N ARG A 125 -11.23 -13.85 -13.01
CA ARG A 125 -12.39 -12.99 -12.77
C ARG A 125 -12.56 -12.65 -11.29
N THR A 126 -12.37 -13.63 -10.41
CA THR A 126 -12.41 -13.42 -8.95
C THR A 126 -11.33 -12.43 -8.52
N ALA A 127 -10.08 -12.62 -8.96
CA ALA A 127 -8.99 -11.70 -8.62
C ALA A 127 -9.22 -10.28 -9.14
N ILE A 128 -9.71 -10.12 -10.37
CA ILE A 128 -10.03 -8.80 -10.96
C ILE A 128 -11.14 -8.10 -10.15
N THR A 129 -12.27 -8.77 -9.94
CA THR A 129 -13.42 -8.21 -9.22
C THR A 129 -13.06 -7.86 -7.78
N HIS A 130 -12.34 -8.75 -7.09
CA HIS A 130 -11.92 -8.46 -5.70
C HIS A 130 -10.90 -7.33 -5.66
N SER A 131 -9.97 -7.24 -6.60
CA SER A 131 -9.01 -6.12 -6.62
C SER A 131 -9.73 -4.78 -6.77
N ALA A 132 -10.73 -4.67 -7.67
CA ALA A 132 -11.53 -3.46 -7.81
C ALA A 132 -12.32 -3.13 -6.53
N LEU A 133 -13.00 -4.11 -5.93
CA LEU A 133 -13.75 -3.91 -4.67
C LEU A 133 -12.84 -3.49 -3.51
N ILE A 134 -11.68 -4.14 -3.39
CA ILE A 134 -10.64 -3.77 -2.41
C ILE A 134 -10.15 -2.35 -2.69
N GLY A 135 -9.91 -1.98 -3.94
CA GLY A 135 -9.46 -0.64 -4.32
C GLY A 135 -10.42 0.44 -3.87
N PHE A 136 -11.71 0.29 -4.19
CA PHE A 136 -12.73 1.22 -3.72
C PHE A 136 -12.83 1.26 -2.20
N ALA A 137 -12.76 0.11 -1.53
CA ALA A 137 -12.82 0.05 -0.07
C ALA A 137 -11.60 0.71 0.59
N VAL A 138 -10.40 0.47 0.07
CA VAL A 138 -9.16 1.09 0.57
C VAL A 138 -9.16 2.59 0.32
N SER A 139 -9.61 3.02 -0.86
CA SER A 139 -9.73 4.46 -1.16
C SER A 139 -10.73 5.10 -0.22
N ALA A 140 -11.94 4.54 -0.04
CA ALA A 140 -12.92 5.06 0.91
C ALA A 140 -12.40 5.12 2.35
N LEU A 141 -11.59 4.15 2.78
CA LEU A 141 -10.97 4.19 4.10
C LEU A 141 -9.94 5.31 4.22
N TRP A 142 -9.20 5.59 3.16
CA TRP A 142 -8.25 6.71 3.13
C TRP A 142 -8.98 8.06 3.20
N GLU A 143 -10.04 8.25 2.42
CA GLU A 143 -10.89 9.45 2.47
C GLU A 143 -11.47 9.69 3.87
N LEU A 144 -11.85 8.61 4.58
CA LEU A 144 -12.28 8.71 5.98
C LEU A 144 -11.14 9.14 6.90
N VAL A 145 -9.91 8.69 6.66
CA VAL A 145 -8.73 9.12 7.42
C VAL A 145 -8.43 10.59 7.16
N GLU A 146 -8.51 11.04 5.91
CA GLU A 146 -8.31 12.46 5.56
C GLU A 146 -9.39 13.35 6.15
N TRP A 147 -10.66 12.94 6.07
CA TRP A 147 -11.74 13.66 6.72
C TRP A 147 -11.53 13.76 8.24
N VAL A 148 -11.10 12.67 8.90
CA VAL A 148 -10.76 12.71 10.34
C VAL A 148 -9.57 13.66 10.59
N GLY A 149 -8.57 13.65 9.71
CA GLY A 149 -7.43 14.55 9.77
C GLY A 149 -7.85 16.02 9.66
N PHE A 150 -8.68 16.34 8.67
CA PHE A 150 -9.24 17.67 8.44
C PHE A 150 -10.04 18.16 9.66
N GLU A 151 -10.98 17.34 10.13
CA GLU A 151 -11.94 17.73 11.17
C GLU A 151 -11.27 17.85 12.56
N TYR A 152 -10.31 16.98 12.88
CA TYR A 152 -9.80 16.84 14.25
C TYR A 152 -8.31 17.16 14.43
N VAL A 153 -7.54 17.33 13.35
CA VAL A 153 -6.07 17.55 13.43
C VAL A 153 -5.69 18.91 12.85
N THR A 154 -5.97 19.15 11.57
CA THR A 154 -5.63 20.42 10.92
C THR A 154 -6.43 20.62 9.62
N GLU A 155 -6.85 21.86 9.36
CA GLU A 155 -7.51 22.26 8.09
C GLU A 155 -6.58 22.20 6.87
N ASP A 156 -5.28 22.05 7.11
CA ASP A 156 -4.25 21.83 6.09
C ASP A 156 -4.44 20.53 5.29
N ILE A 157 -5.16 19.56 5.84
CA ILE A 157 -5.57 18.32 5.17
C ILE A 157 -6.84 18.65 4.39
N TYR A 158 -6.66 19.13 3.16
CA TYR A 158 -7.74 19.70 2.38
C TYR A 158 -8.59 18.60 1.73
N THR A 159 -9.84 18.44 2.17
CA THR A 159 -10.78 17.46 1.59
C THR A 159 -12.00 18.15 1.01
N THR A 160 -12.33 17.89 -0.25
CA THR A 160 -13.60 18.34 -0.87
C THR A 160 -14.38 17.18 -1.46
N TYR A 161 -15.66 17.37 -1.76
CA TYR A 161 -16.47 16.29 -2.33
C TYR A 161 -15.95 15.79 -3.68
N ASP A 162 -15.52 16.72 -4.55
CA ASP A 162 -15.02 16.37 -5.89
C ASP A 162 -13.66 15.67 -5.81
N ASP A 163 -12.83 16.08 -4.86
CA ASP A 163 -11.54 15.46 -4.51
C ASP A 163 -11.77 14.02 -4.04
N THR A 164 -12.54 13.83 -2.97
CA THR A 164 -12.88 12.52 -2.42
C THR A 164 -13.47 11.55 -3.45
N ILE A 165 -14.41 12.01 -4.28
CA ILE A 165 -14.99 11.15 -5.32
C ILE A 165 -13.98 10.87 -6.44
N GLY A 166 -13.17 11.86 -6.81
CA GLY A 166 -12.09 11.73 -7.80
C GLY A 166 -11.05 10.70 -7.37
N ASP A 167 -10.64 10.74 -6.11
CA ASP A 167 -9.61 9.89 -5.54
C ASP A 167 -10.08 8.46 -5.30
N MET A 168 -11.34 8.29 -4.87
CA MET A 168 -11.98 6.98 -4.88
C MET A 168 -12.08 6.38 -6.28
N ALA A 169 -12.40 7.19 -7.29
CA ALA A 169 -12.47 6.73 -8.68
C ALA A 169 -11.09 6.36 -9.22
N ALA A 170 -10.08 7.19 -8.96
CA ALA A 170 -8.69 6.97 -9.36
C ALA A 170 -8.10 5.73 -8.69
N GLY A 171 -8.33 5.57 -7.38
CA GLY A 171 -7.90 4.42 -6.62
C GLY A 171 -8.57 3.12 -7.08
N GLY A 172 -9.89 3.14 -7.32
CA GLY A 172 -10.62 2.02 -7.90
C GLY A 172 -10.10 1.62 -9.29
N LEU A 173 -9.80 2.60 -10.14
CA LEU A 173 -9.21 2.38 -11.47
C LEU A 173 -7.80 1.79 -11.38
N GLY A 174 -6.95 2.33 -10.52
CA GLY A 174 -5.60 1.82 -10.28
C GLY A 174 -5.61 0.36 -9.81
N ALA A 175 -6.49 0.06 -8.85
CA ALA A 175 -6.70 -1.30 -8.36
C ALA A 175 -7.20 -2.26 -9.44
N LEU A 176 -8.09 -1.81 -10.33
CA LEU A 176 -8.55 -2.60 -11.46
C LEU A 176 -7.41 -2.90 -12.44
N ILE A 177 -6.61 -1.89 -12.81
CA ILE A 177 -5.48 -2.04 -13.76
C ILE A 177 -4.45 -3.02 -13.21
N VAL A 178 -4.01 -2.83 -11.97
CA VAL A 178 -2.98 -3.70 -11.36
C VAL A 178 -3.55 -5.06 -11.00
N GLY A 179 -4.82 -5.13 -10.59
CA GLY A 179 -5.55 -6.38 -10.35
C GLY A 179 -5.66 -7.23 -11.62
N ILE A 180 -5.86 -6.59 -12.78
CA ILE A 180 -5.76 -7.24 -14.08
C ILE A 180 -4.35 -7.77 -14.29
N ALA A 181 -3.30 -6.98 -14.11
CA ALA A 181 -1.93 -7.51 -14.26
C ALA A 181 -1.67 -8.71 -13.33
N PHE A 182 -2.10 -8.63 -12.07
CA PHE A 182 -1.94 -9.65 -11.04
C PHE A 182 -2.68 -10.95 -11.37
N ALA A 183 -3.90 -10.87 -11.90
CA ALA A 183 -4.69 -12.04 -12.24
C ALA A 183 -4.08 -12.89 -13.38
N TRP A 184 -3.27 -12.29 -14.25
CA TRP A 184 -2.57 -12.99 -15.34
C TRP A 184 -1.18 -13.43 -14.92
N ARG A 185 -0.51 -12.62 -14.10
CA ARG A 185 0.81 -12.91 -13.53
C ARG A 185 0.80 -12.53 -12.05
N PRO A 186 0.70 -13.48 -11.12
CA PRO A 186 0.70 -13.19 -9.69
C PRO A 186 2.11 -12.83 -9.20
N PHE A 187 2.63 -11.69 -9.66
CA PHE A 187 4.00 -11.19 -9.44
C PHE A 187 4.29 -10.88 -7.97
N ALA A 188 3.25 -10.71 -7.16
CA ALA A 188 3.36 -10.49 -5.73
C ALA A 188 3.44 -11.80 -4.91
N PHE A 189 3.00 -12.92 -5.49
CA PHE A 189 2.84 -14.18 -4.78
C PHE A 189 4.13 -15.00 -4.74
N GLU A 190 4.65 -15.23 -3.53
CA GLU A 190 5.68 -16.23 -3.25
C GLU A 190 4.99 -17.51 -2.74
N ARG A 191 5.19 -18.62 -3.47
CA ARG A 191 4.71 -19.94 -3.02
C ARG A 191 5.49 -20.29 -1.75
N TYR A 192 4.78 -20.72 -0.70
CA TYR A 192 5.46 -21.22 0.49
C TYR A 192 6.39 -22.35 0.04
N ARG A 193 7.70 -22.23 0.26
CA ARG A 193 8.57 -23.41 0.29
C ARG A 193 8.18 -24.12 1.57
N SER A 194 7.61 -25.32 1.50
CA SER A 194 7.55 -26.15 2.70
C SER A 194 8.99 -26.32 3.16
N THR A 195 9.25 -25.96 4.41
CA THR A 195 10.37 -26.55 5.12
C THR A 195 9.91 -27.97 5.42
N ASP A 196 10.12 -28.86 4.47
CA ASP A 196 10.14 -30.29 4.73
C ASP A 196 11.29 -30.58 5.72
#